data_AF-A0A8I1PD34-F1
#
_entry.id   AF-A0A8I1PD34-F1
#
_cell.length_a   1.000
_cell.length_b   1.000
_cell.length_c   1.000
_cell.angle_alpha   90.00
_cell.angle_beta   90.00
_cell.angle_gamma   90.00
#
_symmetry.space_group_name_H-M   'P 1'
#
loop_
_entity.id
_entity.type
_entity.pdbx_description
1 polymer ?
#
loop_
_entity_poly.entity_id
_entity_poly.type
_entity_poly.pdbx_seq_one_letter_code
_entity_poly.pdbx_strand_id
1 'polypeptide(L)' 'MADDEIAQPVPCARCKNGALLNMAGHCSDCIADMGLNHREEHATWRAELAELVKSGELTGA' A
#
# COMPACT_ATOMS: atom_id res chain seq x y z
N MET A 1 -10.23 -0.81 -30.65
CA MET A 1 -9.07 -1.00 -29.76
C MET A 1 -9.59 -0.82 -28.36
N ALA A 2 -9.41 -1.80 -27.48
CA ALA A 2 -9.68 -1.58 -26.07
C ALA A 2 -8.71 -0.45 -25.65
N ASP A 3 -9.25 0.61 -25.05
CA ASP A 3 -8.43 1.63 -24.43
C ASP A 3 -7.78 0.92 -23.24
N ASP A 4 -6.54 0.45 -23.40
CA ASP A 4 -5.80 -0.17 -22.31
C ASP A 4 -5.59 0.93 -21.27
N GLU A 5 -6.46 0.93 -20.26
CA GLU A 5 -6.55 1.98 -19.26
C GLU A 5 -5.20 2.09 -18.55
N ILE A 6 -4.48 3.18 -18.82
CA ILE A 6 -3.17 3.39 -18.23
C ILE A 6 -3.38 3.58 -16.73
N ALA A 7 -2.69 2.75 -15.93
CA ALA A 7 -2.75 2.82 -14.48
C ALA A 7 -2.48 4.26 -14.00
N GLN A 8 -3.45 4.83 -13.28
CA GLN A 8 -3.32 6.18 -12.73
C GLN A 8 -2.64 6.12 -11.36
N PRO A 9 -1.81 7.13 -11.01
CA PRO A 9 -1.23 7.20 -9.68
C PRO A 9 -2.31 7.29 -8.60
N VAL A 10 -2.14 6.53 -7.53
CA VAL A 10 -2.98 6.62 -6.32
C VAL A 10 -2.19 7.26 -5.18
N PRO A 11 -2.82 8.08 -4.31
CA PRO A 11 -2.10 8.73 -3.22
C PRO A 11 -1.67 7.72 -2.15
N CYS A 12 -0.41 7.82 -1.71
CA CYS A 12 0.07 7.07 -0.56
C CYS A 12 -0.56 7.57 0.74
N ALA A 13 -1.04 6.67 1.60
CA ALA A 13 -1.62 6.99 2.89
C ALA A 13 -0.64 7.72 3.83
N ARG A 14 0.66 7.42 3.74
CA ARG A 14 1.72 8.02 4.57
C ARG A 14 2.22 9.36 4.02
N CYS A 15 2.89 9.36 2.86
CA CYS A 15 3.53 10.56 2.32
C CYS A 15 2.64 11.43 1.42
N LYS A 16 1.41 10.99 1.11
CA LYS A 16 0.42 11.67 0.24
C LYS A 16 0.84 11.85 -1.23
N ASN A 17 2.06 11.47 -1.61
CA ASN A 17 2.50 11.50 -3.00
C ASN A 17 1.76 10.44 -3.84
N GLY A 18 1.54 10.74 -5.11
CA GLY A 18 1.01 9.79 -6.08
C GLY A 18 2.02 8.68 -6.36
N ALA A 19 1.57 7.44 -6.30
CA ALA A 19 2.36 6.25 -6.60
C ALA A 19 1.61 5.33 -7.56
N LEU A 20 2.30 4.87 -8.60
CA LEU A 20 1.78 3.85 -9.51
C LEU A 20 1.75 2.46 -8.85
N LEU A 21 2.74 2.19 -8.00
CA LEU A 21 2.80 0.97 -7.21
C LEU A 21 2.33 1.27 -5.78
N ASN A 22 1.16 0.75 -5.45
CA ASN A 22 0.56 0.86 -4.12
C ASN A 22 0.28 -0.53 -3.57
N MET A 23 0.72 -0.79 -2.34
CA MET A 23 0.44 -2.01 -1.61
C MET A 23 -0.29 -1.62 -0.33
N ALA A 24 -1.58 -1.96 -0.24
CA ALA A 24 -2.43 -1.67 0.91
C ALA A 24 -2.29 -0.22 1.42
N GLY A 25 -2.51 0.73 0.51
CA GLY A 25 -2.48 2.16 0.78
C GLY A 25 -1.08 2.79 0.79
N HIS A 26 0.01 2.02 0.71
CA HIS A 26 1.37 2.57 0.85
C HIS A 26 2.21 2.42 -0.42
N CYS A 27 3.03 3.44 -0.73
CA CYS A 27 4.01 3.34 -1.80
C CYS A 27 5.24 2.52 -1.36
N SER A 28 5.97 1.97 -2.33
CA SER A 28 7.19 1.19 -2.09
C SER A 28 8.21 1.92 -1.23
N ASP A 29 8.39 3.23 -1.46
CA ASP A 29 9.39 4.03 -0.78
C ASP A 29 9.05 4.18 0.71
N CYS A 30 7.77 4.41 1.03
CA CYS A 30 7.31 4.45 2.41
C CYS A 30 7.41 3.09 3.09
N ILE A 31 7.12 1.99 2.38
CA ILE A 31 7.25 0.64 2.94
C ILE A 31 8.71 0.32 3.26
N ALA A 32 9.63 0.68 2.35
CA ALA A 32 11.07 0.51 2.57
C ALA A 32 11.55 1.34 3.76
N ASP A 33 11.17 2.62 3.84
CA ASP A 33 11.53 3.52 4.94
C ASP A 33 10.96 3.02 6.28
N MET A 34 9.71 2.54 6.31
CA MET A 34 9.15 1.91 7.51
C MET A 34 9.96 0.68 7.94
N GLY A 35 10.31 -0.21 6.99
CA GLY A 35 11.09 -1.41 7.30
C GLY A 35 12.53 -1.11 7.78
N LEU A 36 13.14 -0.03 7.32
CA LEU A 36 14.52 0.33 7.64
C LEU A 36 14.62 1.22 8.87
N ASN A 37 13.80 2.27 8.93
CA ASN A 37 13.95 3.39 9.87
C ASN A 37 12.79 3.51 10.88
N HIS A 38 11.60 3.00 10.56
CA HIS A 38 10.40 3.11 11.42
C HIS A 38 9.77 1.74 11.71
N ARG A 39 10.55 0.83 12.33
CA ARG A 39 10.20 -0.60 12.46
C ARG A 39 8.91 -0.85 13.24
N GLU A 40 8.58 -0.01 14.22
CA GLU A 40 7.31 -0.11 14.96
C GLU A 40 6.12 0.26 14.07
N GLU A 41 6.25 1.32 13.27
CA GLU A 41 5.25 1.71 12.27
C GLU A 41 5.02 0.57 11.26
N HIS A 42 6.11 -0.04 10.77
CA HIS A 42 6.05 -1.19 9.88
C HIS A 42 5.34 -2.40 10.53
N ALA A 43 5.60 -2.67 11.81
CA ALA A 43 4.98 -3.78 12.53
C ALA A 43 3.47 -3.58 12.70
N THR A 44 3.05 -2.35 13.06
CA THR A 44 1.63 -1.97 13.14
C THR A 44 0.94 -2.13 11.79
N TRP A 45 1.53 -1.57 10.72
CA TRP A 45 0.99 -1.70 9.36
C TRP A 45 0.84 -3.17 8.93
N ARG A 46 1.83 -4.03 9.23
CA ARG A 46 1.75 -5.47 8.95
C ARG A 46 0.67 -6.19 9.74
N ALA A 47 0.42 -5.78 10.98
CA ALA A 47 -0.64 -6.36 11.80
C ALA A 47 -2.03 -5.99 11.26
N GLU A 48 -2.24 -4.72 10.91
CA GLU A 48 -3.46 -4.24 10.26
C GLU A 48 -3.72 -4.98 8.93
N LEU A 49 -2.68 -5.11 8.10
CA LEU A 49 -2.71 -5.90 6.86
C LEU A 49 -3.13 -7.35 7.08
N ALA A 50 -2.61 -7.99 8.12
CA ALA A 50 -2.94 -9.38 8.42
C ALA A 50 -4.43 -9.54 8.74
N GLU A 51 -5.05 -8.57 9.42
CA GLU A 51 -6.48 -8.58 9.68
C GLU A 51 -7.29 -8.36 8.39
N LEU A 52 -6.89 -7.42 7.53
CA LEU A 52 -7.55 -7.17 6.24
C LEU A 52 -7.46 -8.36 5.27
N VAL A 53 -6.36 -9.13 5.33
CA VAL A 53 -6.23 -10.38 4.56
C VAL A 53 -7.16 -11.46 5.12
N LYS A 54 -7.26 -11.59 6.44
CA LYS A 54 -8.18 -12.55 7.08
C LYS A 54 -9.66 -12.21 6.80
N SER A 55 -10.01 -10.93 6.76
CA SER A 55 -11.38 -10.47 6.48
C SER A 55 -11.74 -10.55 4.98
N GLY A 56 -10.75 -10.68 4.10
CA GLY A 56 -10.93 -10.68 2.65
C GLY A 56 -11.08 -9.29 2.03
N GLU A 57 -11.02 -8.23 2.84
CA GLU A 57 -11.10 -6.84 2.39
C GLU A 57 -9.93 -6.44 1.49
N LEU A 58 -8.79 -7.13 1.63
CA LEU A 58 -7.61 -6.89 0.79
C LEU A 58 -7.57 -7.71 -0.51
N THR A 59 -8.37 -8.77 -0.61
CA THR A 59 -8.29 -9.73 -1.74
C THR A 59 -9.09 -9.32 -2.96
N GLY A 60 -9.78 -8.17 -2.93
CA GLY A 60 -10.56 -7.66 -4.07
C GLY A 60 -11.60 -8.69 -4.53
N ALA A 61 -12.67 -8.85 -3.74
CA ALA A 61 -13.90 -9.46 -4.24
C ALA A 61 -14.65 -8.50 -5.16
#